data_AF-A0A936QB84-F1
#
_entry.id   AF-A0A936QB84-F1
#
_cell.length_a   1.000
_cell.length_b   1.000
_cell.length_c   1.000
_cell.angle_alpha   90.00
_cell.angle_beta   90.00
_cell.angle_gamma   90.00
#
_symmetry.space_group_name_H-M   'P 1'
#
loop_
_entity.id
_entity.type
_entity.pdbx_description
1 polymer ?
#
loop_
_entity_poly.entity_id
_entity_poly.type
_entity_poly.pdbx_seq_one_letter_code
_entity_poly.pdbx_strand_id
1 'polypeptide(L)'
;MKRALPVLVLAVLVLSVPAFATTVDADVEARVPALSAFHEVVYPLWHDAWPKKDVDALVALAPKVSSGVEAIVKAELPGILRDKKSAWDAGVSRLTAIAGEYAVAAGKKDGPALLGAAENLHSQFERMVRIIRPVLKELEAFHATLYVLYHRQLDPFALEGVSQSVRTLKEKMGPLSAATLPERLKAKEETFVAARAQLATAVDAAVASLEGKDEKAIRVAVDLLHTRYQEVEKVFD
;
A
#
# COMPACT_ATOMS: atom_id res chain seq x y z
N MET A 1 9.02 -2.09 -75.67
CA MET A 1 8.03 -1.36 -74.83
C MET A 1 7.93 -2.05 -73.49
N LYS A 2 7.91 -1.24 -72.44
CA LYS A 2 7.85 -1.58 -71.01
C LYS A 2 6.81 -2.67 -70.71
N ARG A 3 7.14 -3.57 -69.78
CA ARG A 3 6.29 -3.93 -68.62
C ARG A 3 7.09 -4.80 -67.64
N ALA A 4 7.42 -4.19 -66.51
CA ALA A 4 7.80 -4.86 -65.28
C ALA A 4 6.54 -5.43 -64.59
N LEU A 5 6.68 -6.55 -63.88
CA LEU A 5 5.90 -6.81 -62.67
C LEU A 5 6.68 -7.77 -61.74
N PRO A 6 6.65 -7.58 -60.41
CA PRO A 6 7.70 -8.00 -59.50
C PRO A 6 7.36 -9.30 -58.75
N VAL A 7 8.43 -9.97 -58.31
CA VAL A 7 8.42 -11.05 -57.33
C VAL A 7 7.96 -10.49 -55.98
N LEU A 8 6.78 -10.88 -55.52
CA LEU A 8 6.30 -10.62 -54.16
C LEU A 8 6.49 -11.88 -53.32
N VAL A 9 7.63 -12.00 -52.62
CA VAL A 9 7.81 -12.98 -51.55
C VAL A 9 7.29 -12.31 -50.27
N LEU A 10 6.09 -12.69 -49.86
CA LEU A 10 5.48 -12.29 -48.59
C LEU A 10 6.04 -13.20 -47.48
N ALA A 11 7.15 -12.77 -46.85
CA ALA A 11 7.62 -13.38 -45.60
C ALA A 11 6.80 -12.82 -44.44
N VAL A 12 5.76 -13.53 -44.02
CA VAL A 12 5.05 -13.26 -42.76
C VAL A 12 5.88 -13.85 -41.63
N LEU A 13 6.76 -13.02 -41.05
CA LEU A 13 7.38 -13.30 -39.76
C LEU A 13 6.34 -12.96 -38.68
N VAL A 14 5.63 -13.96 -38.18
CA VAL A 14 4.83 -13.82 -36.96
C VAL A 14 5.81 -13.68 -35.80
N LEU A 15 6.09 -12.44 -35.41
CA LEU A 15 6.70 -12.11 -34.13
C LEU A 15 5.69 -12.44 -33.03
N SER A 16 5.67 -13.70 -32.59
CA SER A 16 5.07 -14.07 -31.31
C SER A 16 5.95 -13.51 -30.20
N VAL A 17 5.71 -12.24 -29.85
CA VAL A 17 6.22 -11.64 -28.62
C VAL A 17 5.51 -12.38 -27.47
N PRO A 18 6.22 -13.10 -26.59
CA PRO A 18 5.60 -13.56 -25.36
C PRO A 18 5.24 -12.30 -24.58
N ALA A 19 3.95 -12.03 -24.44
CA ALA A 19 3.46 -11.08 -23.46
C ALA A 19 3.89 -11.63 -22.09
N PHE A 20 5.02 -11.14 -21.56
CA PHE A 20 5.32 -11.25 -20.14
C PHE A 20 4.24 -10.45 -19.41
N ALA A 21 3.09 -11.07 -19.19
CA ALA A 21 2.21 -10.67 -18.12
C ALA A 21 2.98 -10.93 -16.83
N THR A 22 3.75 -9.94 -16.38
CA THR A 22 4.25 -9.92 -15.00
C THR A 22 3.00 -9.97 -14.13
N THR A 23 2.68 -11.16 -13.61
CA THR A 23 1.70 -11.30 -12.54
C THR A 23 2.21 -10.43 -11.42
N VAL A 24 1.56 -9.29 -11.20
CA VAL A 24 1.90 -8.43 -10.08
C VAL A 24 1.56 -9.22 -8.83
N ASP A 25 2.57 -9.45 -8.00
CA ASP A 25 2.39 -10.19 -6.76
C ASP A 25 1.59 -9.32 -5.79
N ALA A 26 0.34 -9.71 -5.55
CA ALA A 26 -0.59 -8.96 -4.70
C ALA A 26 -0.08 -8.80 -3.26
N ASP A 27 0.85 -9.66 -2.83
CA ASP A 27 1.41 -9.65 -1.47
C ASP A 27 2.48 -8.56 -1.28
N VAL A 28 2.99 -7.97 -2.38
CA VAL A 28 3.93 -6.84 -2.37
C VAL A 28 3.30 -5.50 -2.78
N GLU A 29 1.98 -5.46 -2.99
CA GLU A 29 1.24 -4.22 -3.22
C GLU A 29 0.54 -3.77 -1.94
N ALA A 30 0.71 -2.50 -1.56
CA ALA A 30 0.07 -1.90 -0.39
C ALA A 30 -1.42 -1.57 -0.67
N ARG A 31 -2.20 -2.58 -1.06
CA ARG A 31 -3.60 -2.43 -1.49
C ARG A 31 -4.52 -3.46 -0.84
N VAL A 32 -5.66 -2.98 -0.36
CA VAL A 32 -6.79 -3.80 0.06
C VAL A 32 -7.96 -3.59 -0.92
N PRO A 33 -8.22 -4.55 -1.84
CA PRO A 33 -9.27 -4.39 -2.86
C PRO A 33 -10.66 -4.10 -2.27
N ALA A 34 -11.01 -4.73 -1.15
CA ALA A 34 -12.29 -4.48 -0.47
C ALA A 34 -12.44 -3.03 0.01
N LEU A 35 -11.38 -2.43 0.55
CA LEU A 35 -11.39 -1.01 0.92
C LEU A 35 -11.53 -0.12 -0.31
N SER A 36 -10.81 -0.43 -1.39
CA SER A 36 -10.94 0.32 -2.64
C SER A 36 -12.37 0.27 -3.19
N ALA A 37 -12.98 -0.91 -3.20
CA ALA A 37 -14.36 -1.10 -3.66
C ALA A 37 -15.38 -0.40 -2.76
N PHE A 38 -15.12 -0.30 -1.45
CA PHE A 38 -16.01 0.39 -0.53
C PHE A 38 -16.13 1.90 -0.82
N HIS A 39 -15.15 2.49 -1.50
CA HIS A 39 -15.25 3.87 -1.96
C HIS A 39 -16.45 4.10 -2.90
N GLU A 40 -16.89 3.10 -3.68
CA GLU A 40 -18.08 3.19 -4.53
C GLU A 40 -19.38 3.38 -3.73
N VAL A 41 -19.37 3.04 -2.43
CA VAL A 41 -20.47 3.28 -1.49
C VAL A 41 -20.28 4.62 -0.78
N VAL A 42 -19.07 4.88 -0.29
CA VAL A 42 -18.74 6.10 0.46
C VAL A 42 -18.83 7.35 -0.42
N TYR A 43 -18.46 7.26 -1.69
CA TYR A 43 -18.44 8.39 -2.61
C TYR A 43 -19.82 9.05 -2.77
N PRO A 44 -20.88 8.35 -3.22
CA PRO A 44 -22.21 8.96 -3.32
C PRO A 44 -22.81 9.31 -1.95
N LEU A 45 -22.46 8.58 -0.88
CA LEU A 45 -22.85 8.92 0.49
C LEU A 45 -22.33 10.31 0.88
N TRP A 46 -21.04 10.57 0.66
CA TRP A 46 -20.35 11.76 1.13
C TRP A 46 -20.41 12.95 0.17
N HIS A 47 -20.29 12.70 -1.13
CA HIS A 47 -20.24 13.77 -2.13
C HIS A 47 -21.61 14.17 -2.67
N ASP A 48 -22.67 13.40 -2.40
CA ASP A 48 -24.01 13.68 -2.92
C ASP A 48 -25.09 13.73 -1.81
N ALA A 49 -25.32 12.62 -1.11
CA ALA A 49 -26.42 12.53 -0.15
C ALA A 49 -26.20 13.39 1.12
N TRP A 50 -25.00 13.33 1.72
CA TRP A 50 -24.68 14.05 2.95
C TRP A 50 -24.73 15.58 2.81
N PRO A 51 -24.13 16.22 1.77
CA PRO A 51 -24.17 17.68 1.63
C PRO A 51 -25.58 18.23 1.39
N LYS A 52 -26.44 17.44 0.75
CA LYS A 52 -27.86 17.75 0.52
C LYS A 52 -28.74 17.47 1.73
N LYS A 53 -28.20 16.81 2.76
CA LYS A 53 -28.96 16.27 3.90
C LYS A 53 -30.10 15.35 3.46
N ASP A 54 -29.87 14.57 2.39
CA ASP A 54 -30.86 13.66 1.82
C ASP A 54 -30.93 12.38 2.66
N VAL A 55 -31.80 12.41 3.67
CA VAL A 55 -31.99 11.31 4.62
C VAL A 55 -32.48 10.04 3.92
N ASP A 56 -33.38 10.15 2.94
CA ASP A 56 -33.90 8.96 2.25
C ASP A 56 -32.82 8.32 1.37
N ALA A 57 -31.96 9.11 0.71
CA ALA A 57 -30.81 8.57 -0.01
C ALA A 57 -29.80 7.89 0.94
N LEU A 58 -29.53 8.49 2.10
CA LEU A 58 -28.65 7.87 3.11
C LEU A 58 -29.25 6.55 3.64
N VAL A 59 -30.56 6.50 3.90
CA VAL A 59 -31.25 5.26 4.29
C VAL A 59 -31.10 4.19 3.20
N ALA A 60 -31.28 4.56 1.93
CA ALA A 60 -31.16 3.64 0.80
C ALA A 60 -29.74 3.06 0.63
N LEU A 61 -28.71 3.74 1.13
CA LEU A 61 -27.32 3.27 1.10
C LEU A 61 -26.99 2.28 2.24
N ALA A 62 -27.80 2.17 3.29
CA ALA A 62 -27.51 1.34 4.46
C ALA A 62 -27.17 -0.12 4.15
N PRO A 63 -27.89 -0.83 3.23
CA PRO A 63 -27.51 -2.20 2.86
C PRO A 63 -26.11 -2.28 2.22
N LYS A 64 -25.77 -1.30 1.37
CA LYS A 64 -24.45 -1.25 0.71
C LYS A 64 -23.34 -0.92 1.70
N VAL A 65 -23.61 -0.06 2.69
CA VAL A 65 -22.69 0.22 3.80
C VAL A 65 -22.39 -1.07 4.55
N SER A 66 -23.42 -1.82 4.94
CA SER A 66 -23.26 -3.08 5.65
C SER A 66 -22.46 -4.11 4.86
N SER A 67 -22.80 -4.37 3.59
CA SER A 67 -22.07 -5.32 2.75
C SER A 67 -20.62 -4.91 2.50
N GLY A 68 -20.37 -3.62 2.30
CA GLY A 68 -19.01 -3.11 2.09
C GLY A 68 -18.12 -3.27 3.31
N VAL A 69 -18.65 -3.00 4.51
CA VAL A 69 -17.93 -3.20 5.77
C VAL A 69 -17.70 -4.69 6.04
N GLU A 70 -18.67 -5.56 5.76
CA GLU A 70 -18.50 -7.01 5.86
C GLU A 70 -17.38 -7.52 4.93
N ALA A 71 -17.29 -7.00 3.71
CA ALA A 71 -16.21 -7.34 2.79
C ALA A 71 -14.83 -6.91 3.32
N ILE A 72 -14.75 -5.74 3.97
CA ILE A 72 -13.52 -5.25 4.60
C ILE A 72 -13.13 -6.13 5.80
N VAL A 73 -14.08 -6.53 6.64
CA VAL A 73 -13.84 -7.43 7.79
C VAL A 73 -13.25 -8.77 7.34
N LYS A 74 -13.70 -9.27 6.18
CA LYS A 74 -13.22 -10.53 5.59
C LYS A 74 -11.93 -10.38 4.78
N ALA A 75 -11.46 -9.17 4.53
CA ALA A 75 -10.31 -8.92 3.67
C ALA A 75 -9.01 -9.32 4.39
N GLU A 76 -8.20 -10.11 3.70
CA GLU A 76 -6.84 -10.40 4.14
C GLU A 76 -5.92 -9.21 3.84
N LEU A 77 -5.02 -8.93 4.78
CA LEU A 77 -3.97 -7.94 4.54
C LEU A 77 -2.87 -8.57 3.69
N PRO A 78 -2.46 -7.93 2.58
CA PRO A 78 -1.26 -8.36 1.88
C PRO A 78 -0.07 -8.30 2.84
N GLY A 79 0.90 -9.19 2.63
CA GLY A 79 2.06 -9.37 3.50
C GLY A 79 2.86 -8.10 3.70
N ILE A 80 2.99 -7.25 2.67
CA ILE A 80 3.62 -5.93 2.77
C ILE A 80 2.94 -5.01 3.80
N LEU A 81 1.68 -5.26 4.17
CA LEU A 81 0.96 -4.51 5.21
C LEU A 81 0.99 -5.20 6.58
N ARG A 82 1.77 -6.29 6.76
CA ARG A 82 1.84 -7.05 8.01
C ARG A 82 2.09 -6.16 9.23
N ASP A 83 3.02 -5.23 9.13
CA ASP A 83 3.38 -4.33 10.24
C ASP A 83 2.25 -3.34 10.59
N LYS A 84 1.27 -3.15 9.68
CA LYS A 84 0.09 -2.33 9.90
C LYS A 84 -1.09 -3.10 10.48
N LYS A 85 -0.96 -4.42 10.72
CA LYS A 85 -2.07 -5.29 11.15
C LYS A 85 -2.79 -4.76 12.39
N SER A 86 -2.06 -4.34 13.42
CA SER A 86 -2.69 -3.84 14.65
C SER A 86 -3.53 -2.58 14.41
N ALA A 87 -3.00 -1.61 13.65
CA ALA A 87 -3.73 -0.39 13.28
C ALA A 87 -4.94 -0.71 12.37
N TRP A 88 -4.76 -1.63 11.43
CA TRP A 88 -5.83 -2.11 10.56
C TRP A 88 -6.97 -2.74 11.35
N ASP A 89 -6.66 -3.69 12.23
CA ASP A 89 -7.67 -4.41 13.03
C ASP A 89 -8.47 -3.43 13.92
N ALA A 90 -7.78 -2.46 14.54
CA ALA A 90 -8.44 -1.38 15.28
C ALA A 90 -9.33 -0.51 14.37
N GLY A 91 -8.85 -0.21 13.15
CA GLY A 91 -9.59 0.52 12.13
C GLY A 91 -10.85 -0.20 11.66
N VAL A 92 -10.77 -1.51 11.43
CA VAL A 92 -11.90 -2.38 11.05
C VAL A 92 -12.93 -2.44 12.18
N SER A 93 -12.47 -2.59 13.43
CA SER A 93 -13.36 -2.60 14.60
C SER A 93 -14.14 -1.28 14.72
N ARG A 94 -13.44 -0.14 14.59
CA ARG A 94 -14.07 1.19 14.59
C ARG A 94 -15.06 1.36 13.43
N LEU A 95 -14.69 0.92 12.22
CA LEU A 95 -15.56 0.98 11.04
C LEU A 95 -16.83 0.15 11.24
N THR A 96 -16.70 -1.04 11.83
CA THR A 96 -17.82 -1.93 12.14
C THR A 96 -18.78 -1.29 13.14
N ALA A 97 -18.27 -0.65 14.20
CA ALA A 97 -19.10 0.08 15.15
C ALA A 97 -19.89 1.21 14.48
N ILE A 98 -19.23 2.04 13.66
CA ILE A 98 -19.87 3.14 12.91
C ILE A 98 -20.93 2.62 11.95
N ALA A 99 -20.69 1.48 11.27
CA ALA A 99 -21.68 0.86 10.41
C ALA A 99 -22.94 0.41 11.19
N GLY A 100 -22.76 -0.07 12.42
CA GLY A 100 -23.86 -0.37 13.33
C GLY A 100 -24.67 0.88 13.71
N GLU A 101 -24.00 1.96 14.07
CA GLU A 101 -24.63 3.27 14.34
C GLU A 101 -25.42 3.78 13.13
N TYR A 102 -24.81 3.70 11.94
CA TYR A 102 -25.44 4.07 10.67
C TYR A 102 -26.71 3.25 10.41
N ALA A 103 -26.63 1.92 10.57
CA ALA A 103 -27.78 1.03 10.35
C ALA A 103 -28.93 1.32 11.33
N VAL A 104 -28.63 1.58 12.60
CA VAL A 104 -29.65 1.95 13.61
C VAL A 104 -30.31 3.27 13.26
N ALA A 105 -29.52 4.30 12.91
CA ALA A 105 -30.05 5.60 12.53
C ALA A 105 -30.90 5.52 11.26
N ALA A 106 -30.46 4.75 10.25
CA ALA A 106 -31.19 4.51 9.02
C ALA A 106 -32.53 3.80 9.27
N GLY A 107 -32.54 2.76 10.11
CA GLY A 107 -33.77 2.02 10.45
C GLY A 107 -34.81 2.87 11.19
N LYS A 108 -34.37 3.87 11.95
CA LYS A 108 -35.24 4.85 12.62
C LYS A 108 -35.58 6.07 11.76
N LYS A 109 -34.96 6.20 10.58
CA LYS A 109 -34.94 7.44 9.79
C LYS A 109 -34.56 8.68 10.63
N ASP A 110 -33.66 8.50 11.59
CA ASP A 110 -33.18 9.57 12.46
C ASP A 110 -32.17 10.43 11.69
N GLY A 111 -32.65 11.49 11.03
CA GLY A 111 -31.86 12.34 10.15
C GLY A 111 -30.58 12.88 10.80
N PRO A 112 -30.65 13.55 11.98
CA PRO A 112 -29.47 14.01 12.69
C PRO A 112 -28.46 12.90 13.01
N ALA A 113 -28.92 11.77 13.55
CA ALA A 113 -28.02 10.65 13.87
C ALA A 113 -27.40 10.02 12.61
N LEU A 114 -28.17 9.94 11.52
CA LEU A 114 -27.72 9.35 10.26
C LEU A 114 -26.67 10.23 9.57
N LEU A 115 -26.84 11.56 9.60
CA LEU A 115 -25.84 12.50 9.08
C LEU A 115 -24.54 12.43 9.88
N GLY A 116 -24.62 12.33 11.21
CA GLY A 116 -23.43 12.14 12.06
C GLY A 116 -22.72 10.82 11.78
N ALA A 117 -23.48 9.71 11.67
CA ALA A 117 -22.91 8.40 11.34
C ALA A 117 -22.28 8.37 9.94
N ALA A 118 -22.87 9.05 8.96
CA ALA A 118 -22.32 9.19 7.60
C ALA A 118 -20.97 9.93 7.57
N GLU A 119 -20.86 11.05 8.30
CA GLU A 119 -19.59 11.80 8.43
C GLU A 119 -18.51 10.95 9.13
N ASN A 120 -18.89 10.25 10.20
CA ASN A 120 -18.00 9.31 10.89
C ASN A 120 -17.54 8.18 9.97
N LEU A 121 -18.43 7.64 9.13
CA LEU A 121 -18.12 6.56 8.19
C LEU A 121 -17.08 7.04 7.17
N HIS A 122 -17.29 8.21 6.56
CA HIS A 122 -16.32 8.80 5.62
C HIS A 122 -14.97 9.06 6.31
N SER A 123 -14.99 9.70 7.48
CA SER A 123 -13.78 9.99 8.25
C SER A 123 -12.99 8.72 8.60
N GLN A 124 -13.68 7.64 8.97
CA GLN A 124 -13.04 6.36 9.27
C GLN A 124 -12.52 5.66 8.02
N PHE A 125 -13.27 5.71 6.91
CA PHE A 125 -12.81 5.23 5.61
C PHE A 125 -11.49 5.90 5.20
N GLU A 126 -11.41 7.23 5.28
CA GLU A 126 -10.17 7.95 4.98
C GLU A 126 -9.01 7.53 5.89
N ARG A 127 -9.27 7.33 7.20
CA ARG A 127 -8.25 6.85 8.14
C ARG A 127 -7.73 5.47 7.73
N MET A 128 -8.62 4.56 7.33
CA MET A 128 -8.21 3.24 6.84
C MET A 128 -7.40 3.33 5.55
N VAL A 129 -7.77 4.22 4.63
CA VAL A 129 -6.96 4.48 3.42
C VAL A 129 -5.57 4.99 3.81
N ARG A 130 -5.45 5.85 4.83
CA ARG A 130 -4.16 6.35 5.32
C ARG A 130 -3.31 5.27 6.00
N ILE A 131 -3.93 4.27 6.64
CA ILE A 131 -3.21 3.14 7.26
C ILE A 131 -2.47 2.32 6.19
N ILE A 132 -3.12 2.08 5.05
CA ILE A 132 -2.56 1.22 4.00
C ILE A 132 -1.74 1.99 2.97
N ARG A 133 -1.97 3.30 2.82
CA ARG A 133 -1.24 4.09 1.82
C ARG A 133 0.09 4.59 2.40
N PRO A 134 1.19 4.35 1.69
CA PRO A 134 2.49 4.87 2.08
C PRO A 134 2.51 6.40 1.96
N VAL A 135 3.26 7.04 2.86
CA VAL A 135 3.37 8.50 2.90
C VAL A 135 4.12 9.04 1.68
N LEU A 136 5.11 8.28 1.20
CA LEU A 136 5.94 8.57 0.03
C LEU A 136 6.01 7.33 -0.86
N LYS A 137 5.91 7.53 -2.19
CA LYS A 137 6.07 6.44 -3.17
C LYS A 137 7.49 5.83 -3.13
N GLU A 138 8.49 6.62 -2.76
CA GLU A 138 9.88 6.15 -2.63
C GLU A 138 10.01 5.19 -1.44
N LEU A 139 9.27 5.45 -0.35
CA LEU A 139 9.25 4.59 0.83
C LEU A 139 8.51 3.27 0.53
N GLU A 140 7.41 3.34 -0.23
CA GLU A 140 6.72 2.15 -0.76
C GLU A 140 7.64 1.30 -1.64
N ALA A 141 8.30 1.94 -2.61
CA ALA A 141 9.20 1.26 -3.52
C ALA A 141 10.35 0.60 -2.75
N PHE A 142 10.90 1.26 -1.74
CA PHE A 142 11.92 0.68 -0.86
C PHE A 142 11.36 -0.53 -0.10
N HIS A 143 10.19 -0.38 0.53
CA HIS A 143 9.53 -1.43 1.31
C HIS A 143 9.25 -2.68 0.50
N ALA A 144 8.75 -2.56 -0.73
CA ALA A 144 8.45 -3.72 -1.56
C ALA A 144 9.70 -4.62 -1.76
N THR A 145 10.88 -4.02 -1.93
CA THR A 145 12.14 -4.80 -2.03
C THR A 145 12.57 -5.35 -0.68
N LEU A 146 12.47 -4.55 0.39
CA LEU A 146 12.84 -4.99 1.74
C LEU A 146 11.95 -6.14 2.22
N TYR A 147 10.65 -6.09 1.94
CA TYR A 147 9.69 -7.11 2.28
C TYR A 147 10.09 -8.47 1.69
N VAL A 148 10.39 -8.51 0.38
CA VAL A 148 10.85 -9.72 -0.30
C VAL A 148 12.18 -10.22 0.28
N LEU A 149 13.15 -9.31 0.48
CA LEU A 149 14.43 -9.63 1.10
C LEU A 149 14.21 -10.30 2.47
N TYR A 150 13.50 -9.62 3.36
CA TYR A 150 13.38 -9.99 4.76
C TYR A 150 12.51 -11.23 4.97
N HIS A 151 11.36 -11.29 4.32
CA HIS A 151 10.35 -12.31 4.60
C HIS A 151 10.39 -13.52 3.66
N ARG A 152 11.16 -13.47 2.56
CA ARG A 152 11.16 -14.55 1.56
C ARG A 152 12.54 -15.03 1.13
N GLN A 153 13.59 -14.22 1.30
CA GLN A 153 14.95 -14.56 0.82
C GLN A 153 15.93 -14.87 1.96
N LEU A 154 15.59 -14.49 3.19
CA LEU A 154 16.37 -14.89 4.36
C LEU A 154 16.04 -16.32 4.82
N ASP A 155 14.87 -16.87 4.53
CA ASP A 155 14.53 -18.24 4.91
C ASP A 155 13.67 -18.93 3.84
N PRO A 156 14.22 -19.89 3.06
CA PRO A 156 15.62 -20.33 3.08
C PRO A 156 16.58 -19.23 2.57
N PHE A 157 17.81 -19.22 3.08
CA PHE A 157 18.80 -18.21 2.68
C PHE A 157 19.25 -18.37 1.23
N ALA A 158 18.95 -17.38 0.40
CA ALA A 158 19.30 -17.35 -1.02
C ALA A 158 20.33 -16.24 -1.31
N LEU A 159 21.63 -16.52 -1.13
CA LEU A 159 22.71 -15.52 -1.17
C LEU A 159 22.67 -14.59 -2.41
N GLU A 160 22.44 -15.15 -3.60
CA GLU A 160 22.37 -14.34 -4.83
C GLU A 160 21.16 -13.39 -4.81
N GLY A 161 19.98 -13.90 -4.45
CA GLY A 161 18.76 -13.10 -4.31
C GLY A 161 18.90 -12.02 -3.23
N VAL A 162 19.47 -12.38 -2.08
CA VAL A 162 19.76 -11.46 -0.99
C VAL A 162 20.72 -10.36 -1.44
N SER A 163 21.81 -10.73 -2.12
CA SER A 163 22.79 -9.77 -2.63
C SER A 163 22.17 -8.80 -3.63
N GLN A 164 21.31 -9.30 -4.52
CA GLN A 164 20.60 -8.48 -5.50
C GLN A 164 19.62 -7.51 -4.82
N SER A 165 18.84 -7.99 -3.85
CA SER A 165 17.89 -7.15 -3.11
C SER A 165 18.60 -6.06 -2.30
N VAL A 166 19.69 -6.39 -1.61
CA VAL A 166 20.49 -5.40 -0.85
C VAL A 166 21.06 -4.31 -1.76
N ARG A 167 21.59 -4.67 -2.94
CA ARG A 167 22.06 -3.69 -3.94
C ARG A 167 20.91 -2.83 -4.48
N THR A 168 19.76 -3.46 -4.73
CA THR A 168 18.54 -2.75 -5.17
C THR A 168 18.08 -1.75 -4.11
N LEU A 169 18.14 -2.09 -2.82
CA LEU A 169 17.82 -1.17 -1.73
C LEU A 169 18.81 0.01 -1.69
N LYS A 170 20.10 -0.22 -1.95
CA LYS A 170 21.11 0.84 -2.08
C LYS A 170 20.79 1.81 -3.22
N GLU A 171 20.34 1.33 -4.36
CA GLU A 171 19.89 2.18 -5.47
C GLU A 171 18.66 3.00 -5.08
N LYS A 172 17.67 2.37 -4.42
CA LYS A 172 16.43 3.03 -3.98
C LYS A 172 16.64 4.09 -2.90
N MET A 173 17.75 4.03 -2.14
CA MET A 173 18.10 5.09 -1.20
C MET A 173 18.34 6.45 -1.87
N GLY A 174 18.76 6.49 -3.14
CA GLY A 174 19.00 7.75 -3.85
C GLY A 174 17.72 8.60 -3.95
N PRO A 175 16.67 8.11 -4.63
CA PRO A 175 15.37 8.78 -4.68
C PRO A 175 14.77 9.04 -3.30
N LEU A 176 14.84 8.06 -2.37
CA LEU A 176 14.30 8.24 -1.02
C LEU A 176 15.01 9.38 -0.26
N SER A 177 16.33 9.53 -0.45
CA SER A 177 17.11 10.62 0.16
C SER A 177 16.82 12.00 -0.43
N ALA A 178 16.33 12.05 -1.67
CA ALA A 178 15.89 13.28 -2.31
C ALA A 178 14.41 13.62 -2.05
N ALA A 179 13.62 12.65 -1.58
CA ALA A 179 12.20 12.84 -1.32
C ALA A 179 11.97 13.85 -0.19
N THR A 180 10.96 14.70 -0.37
CA THR A 180 10.50 15.72 0.57
C THR A 180 9.13 15.33 1.12
N LEU A 181 8.86 15.63 2.39
CA LEU A 181 7.53 15.39 2.92
C LEU A 181 6.50 16.35 2.30
N PRO A 182 5.24 15.92 2.13
CA PRO A 182 4.17 16.82 1.77
C PRO A 182 3.98 17.90 2.85
N GLU A 183 3.48 19.08 2.48
CA GLU A 183 3.36 20.24 3.39
C GLU A 183 2.65 19.89 4.72
N ARG A 184 1.62 19.04 4.67
CA ARG A 184 0.87 18.57 5.85
C ARG A 184 1.72 17.81 6.90
N LEU A 185 2.91 17.34 6.52
CA LEU A 185 3.85 16.60 7.38
C LEU A 185 5.17 17.33 7.59
N LYS A 186 5.30 18.59 7.15
CA LYS A 186 6.55 19.36 7.24
C LYS A 186 7.09 19.51 8.67
N ALA A 187 6.20 19.52 9.66
CA ALA A 187 6.59 19.52 11.07
C ALA A 187 7.37 18.27 11.50
N LYS A 188 7.31 17.17 10.74
CA LYS A 188 8.04 15.91 10.98
C LYS A 188 9.32 15.81 10.13
N GLU A 189 9.67 16.83 9.32
CA GLU A 189 10.78 16.78 8.35
C GLU A 189 12.12 16.47 9.00
N GLU A 190 12.46 17.16 10.10
CA GLU A 190 13.74 16.95 10.80
C GLU A 190 13.87 15.49 11.29
N THR A 191 12.84 14.96 11.95
CA THR A 191 12.81 13.58 12.42
C THR A 191 12.86 12.57 11.27
N PHE A 192 12.14 12.85 10.17
CA PHE A 192 12.17 12.01 8.97
C PHE A 192 13.56 11.98 8.34
N VAL A 193 14.21 13.13 8.16
CA VAL A 193 15.57 13.23 7.59
C VAL A 193 16.57 12.47 8.46
N ALA A 194 16.48 12.60 9.78
CA ALA A 194 17.34 11.88 10.72
C ALA A 194 17.13 10.36 10.65
N ALA A 195 15.89 9.88 10.71
CA ALA A 195 15.58 8.46 10.61
C ALA A 195 16.02 7.86 9.26
N ARG A 196 15.77 8.60 8.17
CA ARG A 196 16.19 8.20 6.81
C ARG A 196 17.71 8.11 6.68
N ALA A 197 18.47 8.99 7.33
CA ALA A 197 19.93 8.92 7.34
C ALA A 197 20.45 7.67 8.07
N GLN A 198 19.78 7.25 9.16
CA GLN A 198 20.08 6.00 9.85
C GLN A 198 19.77 4.78 8.97
N LEU A 199 18.66 4.82 8.22
CA LEU A 199 18.34 3.80 7.22
C LEU A 199 19.42 3.72 6.13
N ALA A 200 19.87 4.86 5.60
CA ALA A 200 20.95 4.91 4.61
C ALA A 200 22.23 4.22 5.11
N THR A 201 22.63 4.54 6.35
CA THR A 201 23.79 3.92 7.00
C THR A 201 23.62 2.41 7.15
N ALA A 202 22.43 1.93 7.53
CA ALA A 202 22.16 0.49 7.65
C ALA A 202 22.18 -0.23 6.29
N VAL A 203 21.71 0.43 5.21
CA VAL A 203 21.82 -0.09 3.85
C VAL A 203 23.29 -0.22 3.44
N ASP A 204 24.14 0.77 3.76
CA ASP A 204 25.58 0.69 3.48
C ASP A 204 26.28 -0.44 4.25
N ALA A 205 25.92 -0.63 5.51
CA ALA A 205 26.41 -1.76 6.30
C ALA A 205 25.97 -3.11 5.72
N ALA A 206 24.73 -3.22 5.22
CA ALA A 206 24.23 -4.41 4.56
C ALA A 206 24.93 -4.68 3.22
N VAL A 207 25.29 -3.65 2.45
CA VAL A 207 26.11 -3.82 1.24
C VAL A 207 27.50 -4.32 1.58
N ALA A 208 28.15 -3.74 2.60
CA ALA A 208 29.48 -4.15 3.02
C ALA A 208 29.54 -5.61 3.53
N SER A 209 28.48 -6.09 4.19
CA SER A 209 28.44 -7.47 4.70
C SER A 209 28.41 -8.54 3.59
N LEU A 210 28.06 -8.16 2.35
CA LEU A 210 28.05 -9.08 1.20
C LEU A 210 29.46 -9.57 0.81
N GLU A 211 30.53 -8.80 1.10
CA GLU A 211 31.89 -9.15 0.70
C GLU A 211 32.36 -10.46 1.35
N GLY A 212 32.04 -10.65 2.63
CA GLY A 212 32.41 -11.84 3.39
C GLY A 212 31.61 -13.09 3.04
N LYS A 213 30.46 -12.93 2.35
CA LYS A 213 29.48 -14.02 2.06
C LYS A 213 29.06 -14.82 3.29
N ASP A 214 29.24 -14.26 4.48
CA ASP A 214 28.86 -14.87 5.76
C ASP A 214 27.37 -14.64 5.98
N GLU A 215 26.57 -15.71 5.87
CA GLU A 215 25.13 -15.68 6.09
C GLU A 215 24.76 -15.03 7.42
N LYS A 216 25.48 -15.33 8.51
CA LYS A 216 25.16 -14.80 9.83
C LYS A 216 25.37 -13.28 9.86
N ALA A 217 26.47 -12.80 9.31
CA ALA A 217 26.76 -11.37 9.22
C ALA A 217 25.74 -10.63 8.33
N ILE A 218 25.35 -11.24 7.21
CA ILE A 218 24.35 -10.69 6.29
C ILE A 218 22.99 -10.58 6.97
N ARG A 219 22.53 -11.63 7.66
CA ARG A 219 21.26 -11.62 8.41
C ARG A 219 21.22 -10.50 9.44
N VAL A 220 22.26 -10.36 10.26
CA VAL A 220 22.36 -9.30 11.27
C VAL A 220 22.27 -7.91 10.64
N ALA A 221 22.95 -7.69 9.50
CA ALA A 221 22.89 -6.41 8.81
C ALA A 221 21.50 -6.13 8.21
N VAL A 222 20.83 -7.16 7.67
CA VAL A 222 19.47 -7.05 7.12
C VAL A 222 18.43 -6.84 8.22
N ASP A 223 18.57 -7.47 9.39
CA ASP A 223 17.73 -7.21 10.58
C ASP A 223 17.84 -5.77 11.05
N LEU A 224 19.05 -5.22 11.08
CA LEU A 224 19.26 -3.81 11.41
C LEU A 224 18.62 -2.89 10.37
N LEU A 225 18.80 -3.18 9.08
CA LEU A 225 18.17 -2.43 7.98
C LEU A 225 16.64 -2.42 8.14
N HIS A 226 16.04 -3.59 8.39
CA HIS A 226 14.60 -3.71 8.63
C HIS A 226 14.15 -2.87 9.83
N THR A 227 14.89 -2.92 10.93
CA THR A 227 14.63 -2.11 12.12
C THR A 227 14.67 -0.61 11.80
N ARG A 228 15.68 -0.13 11.06
CA ARG A 228 15.77 1.28 10.64
C ARG A 228 14.65 1.70 9.71
N TYR A 229 14.19 0.81 8.84
CA TYR A 229 13.02 1.07 8.00
C TYR A 229 11.77 1.27 8.87
N GLN A 230 11.54 0.42 9.87
CA GLN A 230 10.41 0.57 10.79
C GLN A 230 10.49 1.87 11.61
N GLU A 231 11.68 2.35 11.94
CA GLU A 231 11.86 3.66 12.59
C GLU A 231 11.48 4.84 11.68
N VAL A 232 11.74 4.76 10.37
CA VAL A 232 11.27 5.75 9.40
C VAL A 232 9.75 5.74 9.33
N GLU A 233 9.12 4.57 9.28
CA GLU A 233 7.66 4.43 9.26
C GLU A 233 7.00 5.03 10.51
N LYS A 234 7.58 4.79 11.70
CA LYS A 234 7.08 5.33 12.99
C LYS A 234 7.09 6.86 13.07
N VAL A 235 7.82 7.54 12.19
CA VAL A 235 7.74 9.02 12.12
C VAL A 235 6.33 9.46 11.75
N PHE A 236 5.55 8.63 11.06
CA PHE A 236 4.23 8.99 10.54
C PHE A 236 3.05 8.50 11.36
N ASP A 237 3.30 7.70 12.40
CA ASP A 237 2.32 7.36 13.42
C ASP A 237 2.01 8.60 14.31
#